data_AF-A0A0E3QPW3-F1
#
_entry.id   AF-A0A0E3QPW3-F1
#
_cell.length_a   1.000
_cell.length_b   1.000
_cell.length_c   1.000
_cell.angle_alpha   90.00
_cell.angle_beta   90.00
_cell.angle_gamma   90.00
#
_symmetry.space_group_name_H-M   'P 1'
#
loop_
_entity.id
_entity.type
_entity.pdbx_description
1 polymer ?
#
loop_
_entity_poly.entity_id
_entity_poly.type
_entity_poly.pdbx_seq_one_letter_code
_entity_poly.pdbx_strand_id
1 'polypeptide(L)'
;MTNYTNKKSVFRNFDRLDFYLITLCILFTLLIFLLFTNSSMPPFEDAAMLMRYSQNFVYGHGIVWNIGEHPVDGATDFLFMICVAITAKTGLSIENSVLLIDMSSHILTGIIIYIFIRKFLFAGRWMAFTSLLFFILGTGLIYTAVFFGTPFFALFSAITWFCANEAVIDPKYSNSLIFSVSGLILGLIRPEGVFLAIFMLIAILFKIGFKKSKKIVLSFLIIFGIIGSIYFIWRWGYFGYPLPNPYYKKGGFTLHLRGLTQSIGTFVIFSYPFIPAFILGGRSKENLQQTIFSLIPVIGFIL
;
A
#
# COMPACT_ATOMS: atom_id res chain seq x y z
N MET A 1 20.59 4.84 27.50
CA MET A 1 19.90 3.56 27.75
C MET A 1 18.85 3.81 28.81
N THR A 2 17.67 4.25 28.39
CA THR A 2 16.52 4.49 29.27
C THR A 2 15.56 3.31 29.14
N ASN A 3 15.11 2.82 30.29
CA ASN A 3 14.40 1.57 30.52
C ASN A 3 13.19 1.33 29.60
N TYR A 4 13.36 0.47 28.59
CA TYR A 4 12.27 -0.20 27.89
C TYR A 4 11.56 -1.27 28.75
N THR A 5 12.10 -1.56 29.93
CA THR A 5 11.67 -2.68 30.80
C THR A 5 10.35 -2.45 31.53
N ASN A 6 9.81 -1.22 31.57
CA ASN A 6 8.54 -0.91 32.25
C ASN A 6 7.33 -0.68 31.31
N LYS A 7 7.45 -0.93 29.99
CA LYS A 7 6.32 -0.93 29.03
C LYS A 7 5.59 -2.29 28.95
N LYS A 8 5.68 -3.12 29.99
CA LYS A 8 5.00 -4.44 30.04
C LYS A 8 3.46 -4.38 30.17
N SER A 9 2.85 -3.20 30.23
CA SER A 9 1.38 -3.03 30.31
C SER A 9 0.73 -2.36 29.08
N VAL A 10 1.48 -2.06 28.02
CA VAL A 10 0.96 -1.22 26.91
C VAL A 10 0.30 -1.99 25.77
N PHE A 11 0.24 -3.32 25.85
CA PHE A 11 -0.91 -4.01 25.30
C PHE A 11 -2.08 -3.71 26.25
N ARG A 12 -2.80 -2.60 26.04
CA ARG A 12 -4.21 -2.59 26.45
C ARG A 12 -4.83 -3.73 25.68
N ASN A 13 -5.01 -4.87 26.36
CA ASN A 13 -5.59 -6.09 25.80
C ASN A 13 -6.76 -5.67 24.92
N PHE A 14 -6.72 -6.09 23.67
CA PHE A 14 -7.88 -5.97 22.80
C PHE A 14 -9.05 -6.57 23.56
N ASP A 15 -10.05 -5.74 23.85
CA ASP A 15 -11.22 -6.18 24.59
C ASP A 15 -12.41 -6.31 23.63
N ARG A 16 -13.56 -6.72 24.18
CA ARG A 16 -14.78 -6.89 23.38
C ARG A 16 -15.21 -5.59 22.70
N LEU A 17 -14.95 -4.43 23.32
CA LEU A 17 -15.32 -3.16 22.72
C LEU A 17 -14.49 -2.85 21.47
N ASP A 18 -13.20 -3.20 21.48
CA ASP A 18 -12.35 -3.07 20.29
C ASP A 18 -12.89 -3.89 19.12
N PHE A 19 -13.32 -5.13 19.39
CA PHE A 19 -13.95 -5.98 18.40
C PHE A 19 -15.27 -5.40 17.89
N TYR A 20 -16.13 -4.89 18.78
CA TYR A 20 -17.39 -4.27 18.38
C TYR A 20 -17.19 -3.00 17.53
N LEU A 21 -16.22 -2.16 17.87
CA LEU A 21 -15.91 -0.95 17.10
C LEU A 21 -15.43 -1.28 15.70
N ILE A 22 -14.51 -2.25 15.58
CA ILE A 22 -14.03 -2.73 14.27
C ILE A 22 -15.19 -3.32 13.47
N THR A 23 -16.00 -4.19 14.09
CA THR A 23 -17.15 -4.83 13.44
C THR A 23 -18.17 -3.79 12.95
N LEU A 24 -18.49 -2.80 13.78
CA LEU A 24 -19.40 -1.71 13.42
C LEU A 24 -18.86 -0.94 12.21
N CYS A 25 -17.57 -0.61 12.18
CA CYS A 25 -16.94 0.04 11.04
C CYS A 25 -16.98 -0.83 9.76
N ILE A 26 -16.78 -2.14 9.88
CA ILE A 26 -16.89 -3.06 8.74
C ILE A 26 -18.31 -3.06 8.18
N LEU A 27 -19.31 -3.23 9.04
CA LEU A 27 -20.72 -3.22 8.64
C LEU A 27 -21.12 -1.89 8.01
N PHE A 28 -20.64 -0.78 8.57
CA PHE A 28 -20.86 0.55 8.02
C PHE A 28 -20.18 0.73 6.66
N THR A 29 -18.96 0.23 6.48
CA THR A 29 -18.24 0.25 5.18
C THR A 29 -19.01 -0.55 4.13
N LEU A 30 -19.49 -1.75 4.49
CA LEU A 30 -20.31 -2.59 3.62
C LEU A 30 -21.61 -1.90 3.23
N LEU A 31 -22.28 -1.24 4.19
CA LEU A 31 -23.49 -0.47 3.91
C LEU A 31 -23.21 0.67 2.93
N ILE A 32 -22.17 1.49 3.17
CA ILE A 32 -21.81 2.58 2.25
C ILE A 32 -21.50 2.01 0.87
N PHE A 33 -20.70 0.96 0.79
CA PHE A 33 -20.36 0.33 -0.47
C PHE A 33 -21.60 -0.10 -1.25
N LEU A 34 -22.53 -0.82 -0.61
CA LEU A 34 -23.78 -1.25 -1.25
C LEU A 34 -24.63 -0.08 -1.75
N LEU A 35 -24.57 1.08 -1.09
CA LEU A 35 -25.28 2.29 -1.51
C LEU A 35 -24.56 3.05 -2.64
N PHE A 36 -23.23 3.00 -2.68
CA PHE A 36 -22.40 3.76 -3.62
C PHE A 36 -22.04 2.99 -4.89
N THR A 37 -21.87 1.67 -4.82
CA THR A 37 -21.66 0.84 -6.00
C THR A 37 -22.98 0.57 -6.69
N ASN A 38 -23.43 1.56 -7.44
CA ASN A 38 -24.41 1.31 -8.48
C ASN A 38 -23.67 0.58 -9.61
N SER A 39 -24.04 -0.67 -9.89
CA SER A 39 -23.41 -1.55 -10.89
C SER A 39 -23.40 -1.00 -12.32
N SER A 40 -23.95 0.19 -12.53
CA SER A 40 -24.10 0.87 -13.82
C SER A 40 -22.94 1.83 -14.14
N MET A 41 -22.03 2.12 -13.20
CA MET A 41 -20.86 2.96 -13.51
C MET A 41 -19.83 2.14 -14.30
N PRO A 42 -19.47 2.56 -15.54
CA PRO A 42 -18.44 1.88 -16.30
C PRO A 42 -17.07 2.06 -15.64
N PRO A 43 -16.15 1.09 -15.78
CA PRO A 43 -14.78 1.25 -15.33
C PRO A 43 -14.11 2.44 -16.03
N PHE A 44 -13.26 3.15 -15.29
CA PHE A 44 -12.41 4.17 -15.90
C PHE A 44 -11.44 3.52 -16.90
N GLU A 45 -11.00 4.28 -17.90
CA GLU A 45 -10.19 3.75 -19.02
C GLU A 45 -8.98 2.93 -18.55
N ASP A 46 -8.17 3.48 -17.63
CA ASP A 46 -6.99 2.78 -17.10
C ASP A 46 -7.35 1.48 -16.34
N ALA A 47 -8.47 1.46 -15.62
CA ALA A 47 -8.97 0.26 -14.93
C ALA A 47 -9.49 -0.78 -15.93
N ALA A 48 -10.26 -0.35 -16.93
CA ALA A 48 -10.78 -1.19 -18.00
C ALA A 48 -9.63 -1.85 -18.80
N MET A 49 -8.53 -1.10 -19.01
CA MET A 49 -7.34 -1.67 -19.64
C MET A 49 -6.80 -2.86 -18.83
N LEU A 50 -6.62 -2.68 -17.51
CA LEU A 50 -6.12 -3.73 -16.63
C LEU A 50 -7.04 -4.96 -16.60
N MET A 51 -8.36 -4.74 -16.55
CA MET A 51 -9.38 -5.78 -16.55
C MET A 51 -9.31 -6.65 -17.82
N ARG A 52 -9.04 -6.05 -18.98
CA ARG A 52 -8.83 -6.79 -20.23
C ARG A 52 -7.61 -7.70 -20.18
N TYR A 53 -6.49 -7.26 -19.58
CA TYR A 53 -5.33 -8.13 -19.37
C TYR A 53 -5.69 -9.32 -18.45
N SER A 54 -6.41 -9.07 -17.36
CA SER A 54 -6.89 -10.14 -16.47
C SER A 54 -7.79 -11.12 -17.23
N GLN A 55 -8.71 -10.62 -18.07
CA GLN A 55 -9.62 -11.44 -18.86
C GLN A 55 -8.86 -12.34 -19.85
N ASN A 56 -7.92 -11.79 -20.61
CA ASN A 56 -7.09 -12.56 -21.53
C ASN A 56 -6.27 -13.63 -20.80
N PHE A 57 -5.75 -13.31 -19.61
CA PHE A 57 -5.04 -14.27 -18.79
C PHE A 57 -5.93 -15.42 -18.28
N VAL A 58 -7.18 -15.12 -17.90
CA VAL A 58 -8.17 -16.13 -17.48
C VAL A 58 -8.43 -17.13 -18.61
N TYR A 59 -8.59 -16.67 -19.85
CA TYR A 59 -8.84 -17.51 -21.03
C TYR A 59 -7.59 -18.20 -21.59
N GLY A 60 -6.43 -18.03 -20.96
CA GLY A 60 -5.20 -18.73 -21.36
C GLY A 60 -4.46 -18.08 -22.53
N HIS A 61 -4.79 -16.84 -22.90
CA HIS A 61 -4.09 -16.09 -23.96
C HIS A 61 -2.79 -15.43 -23.49
N GLY A 62 -2.48 -15.51 -22.18
CA GLY A 62 -1.33 -14.83 -21.57
C GLY A 62 -1.65 -13.38 -21.19
N ILE A 63 -0.61 -12.61 -20.85
CA ILE A 63 -0.71 -11.21 -20.43
C ILE A 63 -0.57 -10.33 -21.67
N VAL A 64 -1.64 -10.30 -22.47
CA VAL A 64 -1.65 -9.61 -23.77
C VAL A 64 -2.80 -8.61 -23.84
N TRP A 65 -2.62 -7.56 -24.65
CA TRP A 65 -3.70 -6.62 -24.96
C TRP A 65 -4.60 -7.18 -26.06
N ASN A 66 -4.01 -7.39 -27.24
CA ASN A 66 -4.65 -7.99 -28.41
C ASN A 66 -4.19 -9.44 -28.55
N ILE A 67 -5.16 -10.35 -28.73
CA ILE A 67 -4.88 -11.77 -28.91
C ILE A 67 -4.21 -11.98 -30.28
N GLY A 68 -3.09 -12.70 -30.29
CA GLY A 68 -2.32 -12.97 -31.52
C GLY A 68 -1.30 -11.88 -31.89
N GLU A 69 -1.29 -10.74 -31.19
CA GLU A 69 -0.25 -9.72 -31.34
C GLU A 69 0.88 -9.91 -30.32
N HIS A 70 2.00 -9.21 -30.55
CA HIS A 70 3.11 -9.21 -29.61
C HIS A 70 2.65 -8.64 -28.24
N PRO A 71 3.01 -9.27 -27.10
CA PRO A 71 2.66 -8.76 -25.78
C PRO A 71 3.14 -7.33 -25.57
N VAL A 72 2.32 -6.54 -24.90
CA VAL A 72 2.60 -5.13 -24.61
C VAL A 72 2.40 -4.87 -23.12
N ASP A 73 3.32 -4.11 -22.54
CA ASP A 73 3.38 -3.87 -21.10
C ASP A 73 2.49 -2.67 -20.69
N GLY A 74 1.17 -2.85 -20.85
CA GLY A 74 0.17 -1.86 -20.46
C GLY A 74 -0.39 -2.06 -19.05
N ALA A 75 -0.16 -3.22 -18.43
CA ALA A 75 -0.64 -3.55 -17.10
C ALA A 75 0.37 -3.08 -16.03
N THR A 76 0.32 -1.79 -15.67
CA THR A 76 1.22 -1.22 -14.65
C THR A 76 1.00 -1.82 -13.26
N ASP A 77 -0.19 -2.36 -13.02
CA ASP A 77 -0.60 -2.91 -11.74
C ASP A 77 -0.50 -4.45 -11.74
N PHE A 78 0.71 -4.98 -11.99
CA PHE A 78 0.92 -6.38 -12.36
C PHE A 78 0.32 -7.39 -11.37
N LEU A 79 0.68 -7.32 -10.08
CA LEU A 79 0.21 -8.32 -9.13
C LEU A 79 -1.29 -8.19 -8.87
N PHE A 80 -1.83 -6.97 -8.91
CA PHE A 80 -3.28 -6.76 -8.81
C PHE A 80 -4.01 -7.40 -9.99
N MET A 81 -3.54 -7.21 -11.22
CA MET A 81 -4.07 -7.85 -12.43
C MET A 81 -4.08 -9.39 -12.32
N ILE A 82 -3.00 -9.98 -11.80
CA ILE A 82 -2.91 -11.42 -11.56
C ILE A 82 -3.91 -11.88 -10.49
N CYS A 83 -4.03 -11.14 -9.37
CA CYS A 83 -5.00 -11.45 -8.33
C CYS A 83 -6.44 -11.41 -8.86
N VAL A 84 -6.80 -10.39 -9.62
CA VAL A 84 -8.11 -10.28 -10.29
C VAL A 84 -8.36 -11.49 -11.18
N ALA A 85 -7.37 -11.88 -11.99
CA ALA A 85 -7.51 -13.03 -12.89
C ALA A 85 -7.66 -14.35 -12.11
N ILE A 86 -6.92 -14.55 -11.02
CA ILE A 86 -7.05 -15.73 -10.15
C ILE A 86 -8.45 -15.77 -9.51
N THR A 87 -8.95 -14.64 -9.03
CA THR A 87 -10.29 -14.56 -8.44
C THR A 87 -11.37 -14.85 -9.48
N ALA A 88 -11.24 -14.33 -10.71
CA ALA A 88 -12.19 -14.59 -11.78
C ALA A 88 -12.24 -16.06 -12.22
N LYS A 89 -11.16 -16.83 -12.05
CA LYS A 89 -11.17 -18.29 -12.28
C LYS A 89 -12.12 -19.06 -11.35
N THR A 90 -12.64 -18.45 -10.29
CA THR A 90 -13.67 -19.04 -9.44
C THR A 90 -15.08 -18.95 -10.04
N GLY A 91 -15.24 -18.32 -11.20
CA GLY A 91 -16.52 -18.11 -11.88
C GLY A 91 -17.13 -16.72 -11.69
N LEU A 92 -16.46 -15.85 -10.93
CA LEU A 92 -16.82 -14.44 -10.82
C LEU A 92 -16.47 -13.68 -12.11
N SER A 93 -17.27 -12.66 -12.46
CA SER A 93 -16.88 -11.72 -13.51
C SER A 93 -15.62 -10.94 -13.12
N ILE A 94 -14.95 -10.32 -14.10
CA ILE A 94 -13.74 -9.53 -13.85
C ILE A 94 -14.08 -8.32 -12.96
N GLU A 95 -15.22 -7.67 -13.20
CA GLU A 95 -15.76 -6.56 -12.42
C GLU A 95 -15.93 -6.97 -10.94
N ASN A 96 -16.63 -8.08 -10.70
CA ASN A 96 -16.89 -8.56 -9.34
C ASN A 96 -15.61 -9.00 -8.65
N SER A 97 -14.64 -9.51 -9.40
CA SER A 97 -13.32 -9.87 -8.87
C SER A 97 -12.54 -8.65 -8.39
N VAL A 98 -12.54 -7.57 -9.17
CA VAL A 98 -11.94 -6.27 -8.78
C VAL A 98 -12.64 -5.73 -7.54
N LEU A 99 -13.97 -5.62 -7.57
CA LEU A 99 -14.75 -5.09 -6.45
C LEU A 99 -14.50 -5.88 -5.17
N LEU A 100 -14.47 -7.21 -5.24
CA LEU A 100 -14.20 -8.06 -4.09
C LEU A 100 -12.79 -7.80 -3.51
N ILE A 101 -11.76 -7.75 -4.36
CA ILE A 101 -10.38 -7.54 -3.92
C ILE A 101 -10.23 -6.16 -3.28
N ASP A 102 -10.72 -5.12 -3.95
CA ASP A 102 -10.56 -3.74 -3.48
C ASP A 102 -11.39 -3.47 -2.22
N MET A 103 -12.62 -3.96 -2.15
CA MET A 103 -13.47 -3.85 -0.95
C MET A 103 -12.82 -4.55 0.25
N SER A 104 -12.33 -5.78 0.04
CA SER A 104 -11.60 -6.52 1.08
C SER A 104 -10.35 -5.77 1.52
N SER A 105 -9.63 -5.19 0.56
CA SER A 105 -8.39 -4.45 0.83
C SER A 105 -8.64 -3.16 1.61
N HIS A 106 -9.71 -2.43 1.27
CA HIS A 106 -10.12 -1.22 1.99
C HIS A 106 -10.45 -1.55 3.45
N ILE A 107 -11.26 -2.58 3.69
CA ILE A 107 -11.61 -3.03 5.04
C ILE A 107 -10.36 -3.45 5.82
N LEU A 108 -9.52 -4.31 5.25
CA LEU A 108 -8.33 -4.81 5.91
C LEU A 108 -7.32 -3.70 6.22
N THR A 109 -7.19 -2.70 5.35
CA THR A 109 -6.32 -1.54 5.58
C THR A 109 -6.79 -0.76 6.82
N GLY A 110 -8.10 -0.52 6.93
CA GLY A 110 -8.69 0.09 8.12
C GLY A 110 -8.34 -0.69 9.39
N ILE A 111 -8.55 -2.01 9.39
CA ILE A 111 -8.23 -2.88 10.54
C ILE A 111 -6.74 -2.76 10.91
N ILE A 112 -5.84 -2.77 9.92
CA ILE A 112 -4.40 -2.61 10.15
C ILE A 112 -4.11 -1.25 10.78
N ILE A 113 -4.74 -0.16 10.32
CA ILE A 113 -4.58 1.18 10.91
C ILE A 113 -5.01 1.16 12.39
N TYR A 114 -6.16 0.56 12.69
CA TYR A 114 -6.65 0.43 14.07
C TYR A 114 -5.63 -0.29 14.96
N ILE A 115 -5.16 -1.47 14.51
CA ILE A 115 -4.20 -2.27 15.25
C ILE A 115 -2.86 -1.52 15.38
N PHE A 116 -2.41 -0.86 14.31
CA PHE A 116 -1.17 -0.10 14.28
C PHE A 116 -1.15 0.99 15.35
N ILE A 117 -2.22 1.78 15.42
CA ILE A 117 -2.35 2.87 16.38
C ILE A 117 -2.37 2.33 17.82
N ARG A 118 -3.05 1.21 18.05
CA ARG A 118 -3.10 0.57 19.37
C ARG A 118 -1.77 -0.03 19.79
N LYS A 119 -1.07 -0.65 18.85
CA LYS A 119 0.16 -1.40 19.11
C LYS A 119 1.41 -0.52 19.17
N PHE A 120 1.60 0.36 18.20
CA PHE A 120 2.85 1.11 18.03
C PHE A 120 2.78 2.52 18.58
N LEU A 121 1.63 3.18 18.45
CA LEU A 121 1.44 4.53 18.99
C LEU A 121 0.90 4.53 20.43
N PHE A 122 0.50 3.36 20.93
CA PHE A 122 -0.06 3.18 22.27
C PHE A 122 -1.24 4.12 22.57
N ALA A 123 -1.96 4.55 21.54
CA ALA A 123 -3.05 5.49 21.68
C ALA A 123 -4.34 4.79 22.14
N GLY A 124 -5.28 5.58 22.67
CA GLY A 124 -6.58 5.06 23.09
C GLY A 124 -7.42 4.53 21.92
N ARG A 125 -8.37 3.64 22.21
CA ARG A 125 -9.31 3.06 21.24
C ARG A 125 -10.04 4.09 20.39
N TRP A 126 -10.41 5.22 20.99
CA TRP A 126 -11.13 6.27 20.28
C TRP A 126 -10.25 6.97 19.23
N MET A 127 -8.95 7.12 19.48
CA MET A 127 -8.00 7.63 18.47
C MET A 127 -7.84 6.62 17.33
N ALA A 128 -7.73 5.33 17.66
CA ALA A 128 -7.64 4.27 16.67
C ALA A 128 -8.93 4.17 15.83
N PHE A 129 -10.09 4.26 16.47
CA PHE A 129 -11.40 4.21 15.84
C PHE A 129 -11.65 5.43 14.95
N THR A 130 -11.32 6.64 15.40
CA THR A 130 -11.45 7.86 14.57
C THR A 130 -10.53 7.83 13.37
N SER A 131 -9.31 7.31 13.49
CA SER A 131 -8.40 7.15 12.35
C SER A 131 -8.87 6.06 11.36
N LEU A 132 -9.39 4.95 11.88
CA LEU A 132 -10.08 3.92 11.09
C LEU A 132 -11.26 4.51 10.32
N LEU A 133 -12.13 5.26 11.00
CA LEU A 133 -13.30 5.89 10.40
C LEU A 133 -12.91 6.93 9.34
N PHE A 134 -11.90 7.75 9.62
CA PHE A 134 -11.34 8.71 8.65
C PHE A 134 -10.87 8.00 7.38
N PHE A 135 -10.14 6.89 7.52
CA PHE A 135 -9.67 6.12 6.38
C PHE A 135 -10.83 5.49 5.58
N ILE A 136 -11.78 4.86 6.27
CA ILE A 136 -12.94 4.21 5.64
C ILE A 136 -13.77 5.20 4.82
N LEU A 137 -14.00 6.39 5.37
CA LEU A 137 -14.73 7.49 4.73
C LEU A 137 -13.93 8.24 3.66
N GLY A 138 -12.65 7.89 3.48
CA GLY A 138 -11.77 8.49 2.49
C GLY A 138 -12.09 8.05 1.06
N THR A 139 -11.18 8.37 0.14
CA THR A 139 -11.35 8.12 -1.31
C THR A 139 -11.29 6.66 -1.72
N GLY A 140 -10.96 5.73 -0.81
CA GLY A 140 -10.82 4.31 -1.12
C GLY A 140 -12.08 3.73 -1.77
N LEU A 141 -13.26 4.07 -1.25
CA LEU A 141 -14.54 3.64 -1.82
C LEU A 141 -14.80 4.21 -3.22
N ILE A 142 -14.36 5.44 -3.49
CA ILE A 142 -14.47 6.05 -4.82
C ILE A 142 -13.59 5.27 -5.80
N TYR A 143 -12.33 4.99 -5.45
CA TYR A 143 -11.44 4.21 -6.29
C TYR A 143 -11.97 2.79 -6.54
N THR A 144 -12.55 2.13 -5.54
CA THR A 144 -13.23 0.85 -5.71
C THR A 144 -14.39 0.95 -6.69
N ALA A 145 -15.26 1.97 -6.56
CA ALA A 145 -16.43 2.14 -7.41
C ALA A 145 -16.07 2.37 -8.90
N VAL A 146 -14.86 2.88 -9.18
CA VAL A 146 -14.33 3.05 -10.53
C VAL A 146 -13.29 1.99 -10.93
N PHE A 147 -13.21 0.89 -10.16
CA PHE A 147 -12.40 -0.30 -10.46
C PHE A 147 -10.87 -0.11 -10.42
N PHE A 148 -10.39 0.94 -9.75
CA PHE A 148 -8.95 1.14 -9.55
C PHE A 148 -8.44 0.31 -8.37
N GLY A 149 -7.39 -0.49 -8.61
CA GLY A 149 -6.65 -1.28 -7.60
C GLY A 149 -5.88 -0.48 -6.54
N THR A 150 -6.23 0.80 -6.34
CA THR A 150 -5.64 1.68 -5.34
C THR A 150 -5.86 1.17 -3.91
N PRO A 151 -7.05 0.66 -3.51
CA PRO A 151 -7.25 0.04 -2.20
C PRO A 151 -6.35 -1.17 -1.96
N PHE A 152 -6.11 -2.00 -2.98
CA PHE A 152 -5.15 -3.10 -2.91
C PHE A 152 -3.72 -2.60 -2.66
N PHE A 153 -3.28 -1.56 -3.38
CA PHE A 153 -1.98 -0.91 -3.13
C PHE A 153 -1.89 -0.29 -1.71
N ALA A 154 -2.97 0.32 -1.22
CA ALA A 154 -3.03 0.89 0.13
C ALA A 154 -2.89 -0.18 1.21
N LEU A 155 -3.51 -1.35 1.03
CA LEU A 155 -3.37 -2.49 1.94
C LEU A 155 -1.91 -2.91 2.08
N PHE A 156 -1.23 -3.14 0.96
CA PHE A 156 0.16 -3.59 1.00
C PHE A 156 1.12 -2.50 1.46
N SER A 157 0.78 -1.22 1.24
CA SER A 157 1.50 -0.09 1.84
C SER A 157 1.39 -0.13 3.38
N ALA A 158 0.19 -0.36 3.90
CA ALA A 158 -0.05 -0.47 5.34
C ALA A 158 0.62 -1.71 5.96
N ILE A 159 0.56 -2.87 5.29
CA ILE A 159 1.27 -4.09 5.71
C ILE A 159 2.78 -3.84 5.76
N THR A 160 3.36 -3.31 4.68
CA THR A 160 4.81 -3.06 4.60
C THR A 160 5.25 -2.09 5.69
N TRP A 161 4.46 -1.04 5.96
CA TRP A 161 4.73 -0.10 7.05
C TRP A 161 4.61 -0.72 8.44
N PHE A 162 3.61 -1.59 8.65
CA PHE A 162 3.48 -2.38 9.87
C PHE A 162 4.74 -3.24 10.10
N CYS A 163 5.20 -3.93 9.06
CA CYS A 163 6.42 -4.74 9.10
C CYS A 163 7.69 -3.90 9.33
N ALA A 164 7.76 -2.69 8.77
CA ALA A 164 8.85 -1.75 9.04
C ALA A 164 8.93 -1.39 10.54
N ASN A 165 7.78 -1.15 11.19
CA ASN A 165 7.72 -0.84 12.62
C ASN A 165 8.11 -2.06 13.48
N GLU A 166 7.69 -3.27 13.11
CA GLU A 166 8.16 -4.51 13.74
C GLU A 166 9.69 -4.67 13.62
N ALA A 167 10.25 -4.39 12.44
CA ALA A 167 11.69 -4.51 12.20
C ALA A 167 12.50 -3.45 12.97
N VAL A 168 11.93 -2.27 13.23
CA VAL A 168 12.53 -1.24 14.11
C VAL A 168 12.59 -1.70 15.57
N ILE A 169 11.54 -2.35 16.06
CA ILE A 169 11.45 -2.80 17.46
C ILE A 169 12.34 -4.02 17.69
N ASP A 170 12.27 -5.00 16.79
CA ASP A 170 13.02 -6.25 16.85
C ASP A 170 13.68 -6.54 15.49
N PRO A 171 14.90 -6.05 15.24
CA PRO A 171 15.62 -6.19 13.96
C PRO A 171 16.22 -7.60 13.78
N LYS A 172 15.47 -8.64 14.14
CA LYS A 172 15.82 -10.03 13.85
C LYS A 172 15.66 -10.35 12.36
N TYR A 173 16.22 -11.48 11.95
CA TYR A 173 16.21 -11.91 10.56
C TYR A 173 14.79 -12.09 10.00
N SER A 174 13.86 -12.66 10.78
CA SER A 174 12.49 -12.86 10.31
C SER A 174 11.75 -11.55 10.04
N ASN A 175 11.83 -10.57 10.93
CA ASN A 175 11.21 -9.25 10.71
C ASN A 175 11.87 -8.50 9.53
N SER A 176 13.20 -8.64 9.37
CA SER A 176 13.95 -8.11 8.23
C SER A 176 13.46 -8.71 6.91
N LEU A 177 13.28 -10.02 6.87
CA LEU A 177 12.80 -10.74 5.69
C LEU A 177 11.35 -10.39 5.37
N ILE A 178 10.46 -10.37 6.36
CA ILE A 178 9.04 -10.04 6.17
C ILE A 178 8.88 -8.61 5.63
N PHE A 179 9.63 -7.63 6.15
CA PHE A 179 9.65 -6.27 5.60
C PHE A 179 10.14 -6.27 4.15
N SER A 180 11.22 -6.98 3.84
CA SER A 180 11.81 -7.01 2.50
C SER A 180 10.87 -7.66 1.48
N VAL A 181 10.22 -8.76 1.84
CA VAL A 181 9.25 -9.46 0.98
C VAL A 181 7.98 -8.64 0.80
N SER A 182 7.43 -8.04 1.87
CA SER A 182 6.26 -7.16 1.75
C SER A 182 6.56 -5.92 0.88
N GLY A 183 7.74 -5.33 1.02
CA GLY A 183 8.19 -4.23 0.16
C GLY A 183 8.34 -4.64 -1.31
N LEU A 184 8.84 -5.85 -1.59
CA LEU A 184 8.90 -6.34 -2.97
C LEU A 184 7.50 -6.58 -3.54
N ILE A 185 6.61 -7.20 -2.76
CA ILE A 185 5.20 -7.40 -3.15
C ILE A 185 4.55 -6.06 -3.47
N LEU A 186 4.78 -5.04 -2.64
CA LEU A 186 4.30 -3.67 -2.88
C LEU A 186 4.80 -3.11 -4.23
N GLY A 187 6.08 -3.33 -4.56
CA GLY A 187 6.65 -2.95 -5.86
C GLY A 187 6.14 -3.76 -7.07
N LEU A 188 5.71 -5.01 -6.84
CA LEU A 188 5.08 -5.85 -7.87
C LEU A 188 3.60 -5.51 -8.08
N ILE A 189 2.94 -4.94 -7.07
CA ILE A 189 1.59 -4.40 -7.19
C ILE A 189 1.61 -3.18 -8.08
N ARG A 190 2.51 -2.24 -7.82
CA ARG A 190 2.72 -1.03 -8.62
C ARG A 190 4.19 -0.62 -8.60
N PRO A 191 4.78 -0.17 -9.71
CA PRO A 191 6.21 0.15 -9.79
C PRO A 191 6.64 1.23 -8.79
N GLU A 192 5.78 2.22 -8.52
CA GLU A 192 6.05 3.25 -7.50
C GLU A 192 6.15 2.69 -6.08
N GLY A 193 5.59 1.50 -5.81
CA GLY A 193 5.72 0.79 -4.55
C GLY A 193 7.17 0.47 -4.17
N VAL A 194 8.07 0.35 -5.16
CA VAL A 194 9.51 0.20 -4.93
C VAL A 194 10.08 1.44 -4.22
N PHE A 195 9.72 2.64 -4.67
CA PHE A 195 10.16 3.89 -4.04
C PHE A 195 9.60 4.02 -2.63
N LEU A 196 8.32 3.70 -2.44
CA LEU A 196 7.72 3.71 -1.11
C LEU A 196 8.45 2.76 -0.15
N ALA A 197 8.79 1.54 -0.57
CA ALA A 197 9.57 0.60 0.23
C ALA A 197 10.99 1.11 0.53
N ILE A 198 11.64 1.80 -0.42
CA ILE A 198 12.95 2.45 -0.21
C ILE A 198 12.84 3.55 0.84
N PHE A 199 11.83 4.43 0.76
CA PHE A 199 11.66 5.48 1.76
C PHE A 199 11.35 4.90 3.15
N MET A 200 10.60 3.80 3.24
CA MET A 200 10.43 3.07 4.50
C MET A 200 11.77 2.51 5.01
N LEU A 201 12.64 1.99 4.15
CA LEU A 201 13.99 1.55 4.54
C LEU A 201 14.85 2.73 5.04
N ILE A 202 14.79 3.88 4.37
CA ILE A 202 15.47 5.12 4.81
C ILE A 202 14.96 5.54 6.19
N ALA A 203 13.64 5.44 6.42
CA ALA A 203 13.06 5.71 7.73
C ALA A 203 13.61 4.77 8.81
N ILE A 204 13.68 3.47 8.53
CA ILE A 204 14.28 2.48 9.45
C ILE A 204 15.74 2.86 9.75
N LEU A 205 16.53 3.18 8.71
CA LEU A 205 17.93 3.60 8.86
C LEU A 205 18.07 4.85 9.74
N PHE A 206 17.20 5.84 9.55
CA PHE A 206 17.14 7.03 10.39
C PHE A 206 16.80 6.69 11.85
N LYS A 207 15.84 5.79 12.09
CA LYS A 207 15.33 5.50 13.44
C LYS A 207 16.31 4.70 14.31
N ILE A 208 16.93 3.65 13.75
CA ILE A 208 17.77 2.72 14.53
C ILE A 208 19.26 2.74 14.15
N GLY A 209 19.62 3.44 13.07
CA GLY A 209 20.99 3.56 12.58
C GLY A 209 21.49 2.34 11.82
N PHE A 210 22.46 2.56 10.92
CA PHE A 210 22.98 1.53 10.00
C PHE A 210 23.46 0.24 10.69
N LYS A 211 24.16 0.36 11.84
CA LYS A 211 24.68 -0.80 12.57
C LYS A 211 23.58 -1.78 12.99
N LYS A 212 22.41 -1.27 13.41
CA LYS A 212 21.26 -2.11 13.80
C LYS A 212 20.43 -2.55 12.60
N SER A 213 20.37 -1.74 11.54
CA SER A 213 19.63 -2.04 10.32
C SER A 213 20.34 -3.00 9.37
N LYS A 214 21.60 -3.42 9.64
CA LYS A 214 22.41 -4.22 8.69
C LYS A 214 21.68 -5.45 8.15
N LYS A 215 20.95 -6.19 9.00
CA LYS A 215 20.17 -7.36 8.58
C LYS A 215 19.01 -6.98 7.67
N ILE A 216 18.31 -5.89 7.99
CA ILE A 216 17.20 -5.34 7.19
C ILE A 216 17.69 -4.92 5.82
N VAL A 217 18.77 -4.14 5.75
CA VAL A 217 19.39 -3.69 4.50
C VAL A 217 19.83 -4.89 3.67
N LEU A 218 20.52 -5.87 4.26
CA LEU A 218 20.99 -7.04 3.54
C LEU A 218 19.83 -7.88 3.01
N SER A 219 18.80 -8.16 3.82
CA SER A 219 17.58 -8.85 3.37
C SER A 219 16.89 -8.09 2.24
N PHE A 220 16.79 -6.76 2.35
CA PHE A 220 16.18 -5.92 1.33
C PHE A 220 16.93 -5.99 0.01
N LEU A 221 18.26 -5.82 0.03
CA LEU A 221 19.12 -5.91 -1.15
C LEU A 221 19.07 -7.30 -1.79
N ILE A 222 19.05 -8.38 -0.99
CA ILE A 222 18.97 -9.75 -1.51
C ILE A 222 17.61 -10.00 -2.16
N ILE A 223 16.51 -9.62 -1.50
CA ILE A 223 15.16 -9.87 -2.02
C ILE A 223 14.89 -9.03 -3.28
N PHE A 224 15.18 -7.73 -3.26
CA PHE A 224 15.02 -6.88 -4.44
C PHE A 224 16.03 -7.23 -5.53
N GLY A 225 17.28 -7.50 -5.16
CA GLY A 225 18.36 -7.79 -6.11
C GLY A 225 18.23 -9.16 -6.78
N ILE A 226 17.72 -10.18 -6.10
CA ILE A 226 17.54 -11.52 -6.68
C ILE A 226 16.13 -11.66 -7.26
N ILE A 227 15.11 -11.60 -6.41
CA ILE A 227 13.72 -11.88 -6.83
C ILE A 227 13.20 -10.76 -7.74
N GLY A 228 13.49 -9.50 -7.39
CA GLY A 228 13.13 -8.36 -8.23
C GLY A 228 13.81 -8.41 -9.60
N SER A 229 15.08 -8.80 -9.67
CA SER A 229 15.78 -8.98 -10.96
C SER A 229 15.24 -10.14 -11.78
N ILE A 230 14.89 -11.28 -11.15
CA ILE A 230 14.26 -12.40 -11.85
C ILE A 230 12.95 -11.96 -12.50
N TYR A 231 12.10 -11.26 -11.74
CA TYR A 231 10.87 -10.68 -12.29
C TYR A 231 11.15 -9.69 -13.42
N PHE A 232 12.10 -8.77 -13.23
CA PHE A 232 12.45 -7.76 -14.21
C PHE A 232 12.97 -8.36 -15.52
N ILE A 233 13.87 -9.35 -15.45
CA ILE A 233 14.44 -10.03 -16.62
C ILE A 233 13.34 -10.82 -17.35
N TRP A 234 12.49 -11.55 -16.62
CA TRP A 234 11.35 -12.25 -17.21
C TRP A 234 10.41 -11.27 -17.92
N ARG A 235 10.03 -10.19 -17.24
CA ARG A 235 9.12 -9.16 -17.77
C ARG A 235 9.70 -8.54 -19.04
N TRP A 236 10.98 -8.18 -19.02
CA TRP A 236 11.67 -7.65 -20.19
C TRP A 236 11.66 -8.65 -21.34
N GLY A 237 12.00 -9.91 -21.08
CA GLY A 237 11.93 -10.96 -22.11
C GLY A 237 10.50 -11.16 -22.66
N TYR A 238 9.48 -11.02 -21.82
CA TYR A 238 8.08 -11.24 -22.19
C TYR A 238 7.49 -10.09 -23.03
N PHE A 239 7.77 -8.84 -22.67
CA PHE A 239 7.20 -7.66 -23.34
C PHE A 239 8.15 -7.00 -24.36
N GLY A 240 9.42 -7.40 -24.41
CA GLY A 240 10.41 -6.91 -25.37
C GLY A 240 11.10 -5.60 -25.00
N TYR A 241 10.64 -4.89 -23.95
CA TYR A 241 11.20 -3.61 -23.51
C TYR A 241 11.38 -3.57 -21.98
N PRO A 242 12.35 -2.79 -21.46
CA PRO A 242 12.65 -2.76 -20.03
C PRO A 242 11.65 -1.95 -19.18
N LEU A 243 10.90 -1.02 -19.79
CA LEU A 243 9.99 -0.11 -19.09
C LEU A 243 8.56 -0.30 -19.62
N PRO A 244 7.52 -0.02 -18.80
CA PRO A 244 6.12 -0.15 -19.22
C PRO A 244 5.77 0.81 -20.35
N ASN A 245 4.82 0.44 -21.20
CA ASN A 245 4.40 1.23 -22.36
C ASN A 245 3.98 2.67 -22.04
N PRO A 246 3.25 2.95 -20.93
CA PRO A 246 2.97 4.32 -20.52
C PRO A 246 4.22 5.20 -20.38
N TYR A 247 5.38 4.65 -20.01
CA TYR A 247 6.62 5.41 -19.97
C TYR A 247 6.99 5.94 -21.37
N TYR A 248 6.96 5.08 -22.38
CA TYR A 248 7.32 5.47 -23.75
C TYR A 248 6.25 6.30 -24.46
N LYS A 249 4.97 6.16 -24.08
CA LYS A 249 3.85 6.85 -24.72
C LYS A 249 3.47 8.17 -24.05
N LYS A 250 3.58 8.25 -22.72
CA LYS A 250 3.22 9.43 -21.91
C LYS A 250 4.44 10.20 -21.39
N GLY A 251 5.59 9.53 -21.23
CA GLY A 251 6.81 10.07 -20.63
C GLY A 251 7.70 10.81 -21.62
N GLY A 252 7.27 12.00 -22.05
CA GLY A 252 8.13 12.90 -22.81
C GLY A 252 9.20 13.58 -21.96
N PHE A 253 9.99 12.87 -21.13
CA PHE A 253 11.10 13.38 -20.27
C PHE A 253 10.89 14.71 -19.49
N THR A 254 9.67 15.26 -19.44
CA THR A 254 9.38 16.58 -18.89
C THR A 254 8.91 16.48 -17.45
N LEU A 255 9.50 17.29 -16.58
CA LEU A 255 8.95 17.52 -15.24
C LEU A 255 7.60 18.23 -15.35
N HIS A 256 6.53 17.54 -14.97
CA HIS A 256 5.19 18.11 -14.93
C HIS A 256 4.98 18.92 -13.65
N LEU A 257 5.51 20.14 -13.59
CA LEU A 257 5.40 21.04 -12.42
C LEU A 257 3.95 21.20 -11.94
N ARG A 258 2.99 21.30 -12.87
CA ARG A 258 1.57 21.36 -12.53
C ARG A 258 1.10 20.10 -11.78
N GLY A 259 1.53 18.92 -12.24
CA GLY A 259 1.24 17.65 -11.58
C GLY A 259 1.82 17.63 -10.16
N LEU A 260 3.08 18.04 -10.00
CA LEU A 260 3.71 18.14 -8.68
C LEU A 260 2.95 19.09 -7.74
N THR A 261 2.57 20.28 -8.22
CA THR A 261 1.79 21.23 -7.40
C THR A 261 0.42 20.68 -7.01
N GLN A 262 -0.21 19.91 -7.90
CA GLN A 262 -1.50 19.26 -7.61
C GLN A 262 -1.33 18.13 -6.60
N SER A 263 -0.28 17.31 -6.70
CA SER A 263 0.05 16.26 -5.72
C SER A 263 0.29 16.83 -4.32
N ILE A 264 1.08 17.91 -4.23
CA ILE A 264 1.33 18.60 -2.95
C ILE A 264 0.03 19.18 -2.39
N GLY A 265 -0.78 19.85 -3.20
CA GLY A 265 -2.07 20.41 -2.76
C GLY A 265 -3.03 19.31 -2.25
N THR A 266 -3.11 18.21 -2.99
CA THR A 266 -3.92 17.04 -2.62
C THR A 266 -3.44 16.43 -1.30
N PHE A 267 -2.13 16.27 -1.13
CA PHE A 267 -1.54 15.80 0.12
C PHE A 267 -1.89 16.70 1.31
N VAL A 268 -1.76 18.02 1.14
CA VAL A 268 -2.08 18.98 2.21
C VAL A 268 -3.56 18.88 2.60
N ILE A 269 -4.46 18.79 1.64
CA ILE A 269 -5.90 18.65 1.89
C ILE A 269 -6.21 17.38 2.68
N PHE A 270 -5.68 16.22 2.25
CA PHE A 270 -5.95 14.95 2.93
C PHE A 270 -5.21 14.79 4.26
N SER A 271 -4.09 15.49 4.45
CA SER A 271 -3.28 15.42 5.68
C SER A 271 -3.61 16.51 6.68
N TYR A 272 -4.43 17.50 6.30
CA TYR A 272 -4.76 18.67 7.13
C TYR A 272 -5.21 18.30 8.56
N PRO A 273 -6.10 17.30 8.78
CA PRO A 273 -6.51 16.90 10.13
C PRO A 273 -5.37 16.40 11.01
N PHE A 274 -4.26 15.95 10.41
CA PHE A 274 -3.11 15.37 11.11
C PHE A 274 -1.93 16.34 11.27
N ILE A 275 -1.94 17.50 10.60
CA ILE A 275 -0.89 18.52 10.74
C ILE A 275 -0.62 18.89 12.21
N PRO A 276 -1.64 19.13 13.06
CA PRO A 276 -1.40 19.42 14.47
C PRO A 276 -0.64 18.30 15.19
N ALA A 277 -0.90 17.03 14.86
CA ALA A 277 -0.19 15.91 15.46
C ALA A 277 1.31 15.91 15.11
N PHE A 278 1.66 16.29 13.88
CA PHE A 278 3.06 16.43 13.46
C PHE A 278 3.77 17.59 14.16
N ILE A 279 3.09 18.74 14.31
CA ILE A 279 3.64 19.90 15.06
C ILE A 279 3.89 19.53 16.52
N LEU A 280 2.91 18.87 17.16
CA LEU A 280 3.01 18.43 18.55
C LEU A 280 4.11 17.37 18.75
N GLY A 281 4.46 16.63 17.70
CA GLY A 281 5.59 15.72 17.66
C GLY A 281 6.92 16.38 18.03
N GLY A 282 7.09 17.67 17.75
CA GLY A 282 8.31 18.43 18.09
C GLY A 282 8.52 18.71 19.59
N ARG A 283 7.56 18.38 20.46
CA ARG A 283 7.61 18.71 21.90
C ARG A 283 8.65 17.91 22.70
N SER A 284 9.09 16.76 22.20
CA SER A 284 10.15 15.97 22.84
C SER A 284 11.05 15.35 21.79
N LYS A 285 12.31 15.07 22.15
CA LYS A 285 13.26 14.44 21.24
C LYS A 285 12.79 13.06 20.75
N GLU A 286 12.15 12.29 21.63
CA GLU A 286 11.61 10.96 21.30
C GLU A 286 10.44 11.08 20.31
N ASN A 287 9.50 11.99 20.57
CA ASN A 287 8.35 12.23 19.70
C ASN A 287 8.80 12.80 18.36
N LEU A 288 9.77 13.72 18.34
CA LEU A 288 10.29 14.30 17.11
C LEU A 288 10.93 13.22 16.24
N GLN A 289 11.72 12.32 16.84
CA GLN A 289 12.32 11.22 16.12
C GLN A 289 11.25 10.26 15.56
N GLN A 290 10.16 10.02 16.29
CA GLN A 290 9.05 9.21 15.80
C GLN A 290 8.28 9.92 14.66
N THR A 291 8.06 11.22 14.78
CA THR A 291 7.42 12.04 13.75
C THR A 291 8.24 12.05 12.46
N ILE A 292 9.54 12.28 12.54
CA ILE A 292 10.42 12.24 11.35
C ILE A 292 10.41 10.84 10.73
N PHE A 293 10.49 9.78 11.55
CA PHE A 293 10.40 8.40 11.07
C PHE A 293 9.13 8.16 10.24
N SER A 294 7.96 8.61 10.72
CA SER A 294 6.70 8.47 9.98
C SER A 294 6.58 9.39 8.77
N LEU A 295 7.24 10.56 8.77
CA LEU A 295 7.16 11.53 7.68
C LEU A 295 8.09 11.21 6.50
N ILE A 296 9.21 10.51 6.72
CA ILE A 296 10.14 10.14 5.63
C ILE A 296 9.43 9.43 4.46
N PRO A 297 8.67 8.33 4.66
CA PRO A 297 7.97 7.67 3.55
C PRO A 297 6.85 8.52 2.95
N VAL A 298 6.19 9.35 3.77
CA VAL A 298 5.10 10.22 3.31
C VAL A 298 5.66 11.32 2.39
N ILE A 299 6.61 12.11 2.88
CA ILE A 299 7.22 13.21 2.13
C ILE A 299 7.98 12.68 0.92
N GLY A 300 8.75 11.60 1.08
CA GLY A 300 9.51 11.01 -0.01
C GLY A 300 8.62 10.53 -1.16
N PHE A 301 7.43 9.99 -0.86
CA PHE A 301 6.53 9.48 -1.89
C PHE A 301 5.72 10.56 -2.62
N ILE A 302 5.64 11.77 -2.06
CA ILE A 302 4.94 12.92 -2.67
C ILE A 302 5.86 13.68 -3.64
N LEU A 303 7.15 13.73 -3.32
CA LEU A 303 8.19 14.45 -4.08
C LEU A 303 8.73 13.61 -5.24
#